data_AF-A0A7K3VKW1-F1
#
_entry.id   AF-A0A7K3VKW1-F1
#
_cell.length_a   1.000
_cell.length_b   1.000
_cell.length_c   1.000
_cell.angle_alpha   90.00
_cell.angle_beta   90.00
_cell.angle_gamma   90.00
#
_symmetry.space_group_name_H-M   'P 1'
#
loop_
_entity.id
_entity.type
_entity.pdbx_description
1 polymer ?
#
loop_
_entity_poly.entity_id
_entity_poly.type
_entity_poly.pdbx_seq_one_letter_code
_entity_poly.pdbx_strand_id
1 'polypeptide(L)'
;MPTILYRNDQDISPQDVVMIAVYAEHVGRQCYDVFEKDGSRFRSESLSRRAQDVSDSLDFGDHPHFSPETTKKVLDLRNAVWGTCFDYFGERGRLGKSMDLLRMAQDVEDVLDKLVIRYLPHEELEEAEADWAHESQFYPKIEGDNPNIIPRDDKGFGASA
;
A
#
# COMPACT_ATOMS: atom_id res chain seq x y z
N MET A 1 3.56 12.93 6.55
CA MET A 1 3.14 11.69 5.87
C MET A 1 3.11 10.60 6.92
N PRO A 2 2.11 9.72 6.97
CA PRO A 2 2.13 8.60 7.89
C PRO A 2 3.31 7.67 7.56
N THR A 3 3.96 7.13 8.59
CA THR A 3 4.97 6.09 8.40
C THR A 3 4.26 4.76 8.27
N ILE A 4 4.64 4.02 7.24
CA ILE A 4 4.07 2.71 6.91
C ILE A 4 5.14 1.67 7.23
N LEU A 5 4.80 0.74 8.13
CA LEU A 5 5.63 -0.43 8.38
C LEU A 5 5.19 -1.54 7.43
N TYR A 6 6.11 -2.00 6.57
CA TYR A 6 5.85 -3.03 5.57
C TYR A 6 6.16 -4.42 6.12
N ARG A 7 5.43 -5.44 5.65
CA ARG A 7 5.75 -6.85 5.92
C ARG A 7 6.93 -7.31 5.08
N ASN A 8 7.86 -8.01 5.73
CA ASN A 8 8.99 -8.66 5.06
C ASN A 8 8.59 -9.99 4.39
N ASP A 9 7.76 -10.81 5.05
CA ASP A 9 7.17 -12.02 4.48
C ASP A 9 5.78 -11.71 3.92
N GLN A 10 5.74 -11.38 2.63
CA GLN A 10 4.51 -11.08 1.91
C GLN A 10 3.96 -12.38 1.30
N ASP A 11 2.78 -12.82 1.75
CA ASP A 11 2.06 -13.94 1.14
C ASP A 11 1.21 -13.45 -0.04
N ILE A 12 1.90 -13.04 -1.12
CA ILE A 12 1.29 -12.45 -2.30
C ILE A 12 1.22 -13.50 -3.41
N SER A 13 0.01 -13.67 -3.94
CA SER A 13 -0.26 -14.53 -5.08
C SER A 13 -0.33 -13.71 -6.37
N PRO A 14 -0.15 -14.35 -7.55
CA PRO A 14 -0.39 -13.69 -8.84
C PRO A 14 -1.80 -13.08 -8.95
N GLN A 15 -2.79 -13.67 -8.26
CA GLN A 15 -4.15 -13.16 -8.24
C GLN A 15 -4.26 -11.80 -7.54
N ASP A 16 -3.47 -11.57 -6.49
CA ASP A 16 -3.43 -10.28 -5.77
C ASP A 16 -2.89 -9.16 -6.66
N VAL A 17 -1.89 -9.46 -7.48
CA VAL A 17 -1.35 -8.51 -8.49
C VAL A 17 -2.43 -8.17 -9.52
N VAL A 18 -3.15 -9.18 -10.02
CA VAL A 18 -4.23 -8.99 -10.98
C VAL A 18 -5.35 -8.13 -10.40
N MET A 19 -5.71 -8.31 -9.12
CA MET A 19 -6.72 -7.47 -8.45
C MET A 19 -6.31 -6.00 -8.47
N ILE A 20 -5.05 -5.69 -8.13
CA ILE A 20 -4.54 -4.32 -8.16
C ILE A 20 -4.49 -3.77 -9.60
N ALA A 21 -4.08 -4.59 -10.57
CA ALA A 21 -4.04 -4.20 -11.98
C ALA A 21 -5.44 -3.85 -12.52
N VAL A 22 -6.44 -4.69 -12.26
CA VAL A 22 -7.83 -4.48 -12.67
C VAL A 22 -8.40 -3.23 -12.01
N TYR A 23 -8.11 -3.02 -10.73
CA TYR A 23 -8.49 -1.79 -10.03
C TYR A 23 -7.88 -0.55 -10.67
N ALA A 24 -6.57 -0.55 -10.94
CA ALA A 24 -5.88 0.56 -11.57
C ALA A 24 -6.42 0.84 -12.99
N GLU A 25 -6.67 -0.20 -13.79
CA GLU A 25 -7.30 -0.05 -15.11
C GLU A 25 -8.69 0.57 -15.00
N HIS A 26 -9.54 0.06 -14.11
CA HIS A 26 -10.88 0.60 -13.91
C HIS A 26 -10.82 2.07 -13.53
N VAL A 27 -9.92 2.43 -12.60
CA VAL A 27 -9.74 3.83 -12.19
C VAL A 27 -9.29 4.70 -13.36
N GLY A 28 -8.29 4.26 -14.12
CA GLY A 28 -7.77 5.04 -15.26
C GLY A 28 -8.82 5.26 -16.36
N ARG A 29 -9.76 4.33 -16.54
CA ARG A 29 -10.74 4.36 -17.65
C ARG A 29 -12.10 4.92 -17.26
N GLN A 30 -12.58 4.60 -16.06
CA GLN A 30 -13.97 4.80 -15.65
C GLN A 30 -14.17 5.88 -14.59
N CYS A 31 -13.11 6.29 -13.87
CA CYS A 31 -13.23 7.37 -12.89
C CYS A 31 -13.25 8.75 -13.56
N TYR A 32 -14.21 9.56 -13.12
CA TYR A 32 -14.28 10.99 -13.39
C TYR A 32 -14.18 11.75 -12.09
N ASP A 33 -13.70 12.98 -12.18
CA ASP A 33 -13.68 13.93 -11.11
C ASP A 33 -14.64 15.11 -11.38
N VAL A 34 -15.04 15.82 -10.31
CA VAL A 34 -15.89 17.02 -10.42
C VAL A 34 -15.00 18.23 -10.17
N PHE A 35 -14.26 18.66 -11.18
CA PHE A 35 -13.31 19.76 -11.05
C PHE A 35 -13.76 21.06 -11.69
N GLU A 36 -14.86 21.07 -12.46
CA GLU A 36 -15.35 22.32 -13.03
C GLU A 36 -16.35 23.01 -12.09
N LYS A 37 -16.23 24.34 -11.96
CA LYS A 37 -17.08 25.18 -11.09
C LYS A 37 -18.57 25.11 -11.45
N ASP A 38 -18.87 24.67 -12.66
CA ASP A 38 -20.21 24.43 -13.20
C ASP A 38 -20.76 23.03 -12.86
N GLY A 39 -19.97 22.19 -12.17
CA GLY A 39 -20.32 20.81 -11.86
C GLY A 39 -20.09 19.84 -13.03
N SER A 40 -19.42 20.28 -14.09
CA SER A 40 -19.03 19.44 -15.22
C SER A 40 -17.93 18.46 -14.80
N ARG A 41 -17.99 17.28 -15.43
CA ARG A 41 -17.13 16.13 -15.12
C ARG A 41 -15.95 16.12 -16.04
N PHE A 42 -14.78 15.84 -15.49
CA PHE A 42 -13.57 15.68 -16.27
C PHE A 42 -12.85 14.39 -15.88
N ARG A 43 -12.01 13.87 -16.79
CA ARG A 43 -11.09 12.79 -16.44
C ARG A 43 -9.80 13.42 -15.96
N SER A 44 -9.53 13.33 -14.66
CA SER A 44 -8.29 13.84 -14.08
C SER A 44 -7.07 13.21 -14.75
N GLU A 45 -6.19 14.06 -15.30
CA GLU A 45 -4.86 13.62 -15.72
C GLU A 45 -4.08 13.07 -14.51
N SER A 46 -4.32 13.61 -13.31
CA SER A 46 -3.69 13.15 -12.06
C SER A 46 -4.10 11.72 -11.69
N LEU A 47 -5.40 11.39 -11.74
CA LEU A 47 -5.87 10.02 -11.48
C LEU A 47 -5.35 9.05 -12.53
N SER A 48 -5.35 9.46 -13.79
CA SER A 48 -4.86 8.65 -14.91
C SER A 48 -3.36 8.35 -14.75
N ARG A 49 -2.55 9.35 -14.37
CA ARG A 49 -1.12 9.15 -14.08
C ARG A 49 -0.89 8.20 -12.91
N ARG A 50 -1.60 8.38 -11.78
CA ARG A 50 -1.46 7.48 -10.63
C ARG A 50 -1.83 6.03 -10.95
N ALA A 51 -2.90 5.83 -11.73
CA ALA A 51 -3.31 4.51 -12.19
C ALA A 51 -2.26 3.86 -13.10
N GLN A 52 -1.64 4.65 -13.97
CA GLN A 52 -0.54 4.19 -14.82
C GLN A 52 0.70 3.86 -13.98
N ASP A 53 1.10 4.73 -13.05
CA ASP A 53 2.26 4.54 -12.18
C ASP A 53 2.14 3.24 -11.35
N VAL A 54 0.92 2.91 -10.89
CA VAL A 54 0.64 1.63 -10.24
C VAL A 54 0.84 0.49 -11.22
N SER A 55 0.15 0.51 -12.37
CA SER A 55 0.21 -0.55 -13.39
C SER A 55 1.65 -0.86 -13.83
N ASP A 56 2.47 0.17 -14.03
CA ASP A 56 3.87 0.05 -14.47
C ASP A 56 4.79 -0.53 -13.39
N SER A 57 4.36 -0.52 -12.13
CA SER A 57 5.14 -0.99 -10.98
C SER A 57 4.77 -2.39 -10.47
N LEU A 58 3.79 -3.03 -11.12
CA LEU A 58 3.33 -4.38 -10.76
C LEU A 58 4.25 -5.46 -11.34
N ASP A 59 4.58 -6.44 -10.51
CA ASP A 59 5.32 -7.63 -10.91
C ASP A 59 4.34 -8.77 -11.20
N PHE A 60 4.27 -9.20 -12.46
CA PHE A 60 3.41 -10.29 -12.93
C PHE A 60 4.13 -11.65 -13.02
N GLY A 61 5.29 -11.78 -12.37
CA GLY A 61 6.00 -13.06 -12.28
C GLY A 61 5.23 -14.13 -11.50
N ASP A 62 5.72 -15.38 -11.56
CA ASP A 62 5.11 -16.52 -10.87
C ASP A 62 5.21 -16.41 -9.32
N HIS A 63 6.15 -15.61 -8.82
CA HIS A 63 6.38 -15.33 -7.40
C HIS A 63 6.43 -13.81 -7.22
N PRO A 64 5.29 -13.12 -7.33
CA PRO A 64 5.26 -11.66 -7.36
C PRO A 64 5.63 -11.07 -6.01
N HIS A 65 6.25 -9.89 -6.05
CA HIS A 65 6.59 -9.13 -4.85
C HIS A 65 6.21 -7.66 -4.97
N PHE A 66 5.70 -7.07 -3.88
CA PHE A 66 5.44 -5.64 -3.81
C PHE A 66 6.56 -4.94 -3.07
N SER A 67 7.34 -4.17 -3.81
CA SER A 67 8.31 -3.26 -3.20
C SER A 67 7.60 -2.21 -2.34
N PRO A 68 8.25 -1.64 -1.30
CA PRO A 68 7.69 -0.53 -0.54
C PRO A 68 7.26 0.65 -1.42
N GLU A 69 7.96 0.91 -2.53
CA GLU A 69 7.60 1.95 -3.48
C GLU A 69 6.30 1.61 -4.23
N THR A 70 6.15 0.37 -4.71
CA THR A 70 4.92 -0.13 -5.34
C THR A 70 3.75 -0.02 -4.37
N THR A 71 3.90 -0.50 -3.13
CA THR A 71 2.84 -0.42 -2.11
C THR A 71 2.43 1.03 -1.84
N LYS A 72 3.39 1.96 -1.78
CA LYS A 72 3.10 3.39 -1.63
C LYS A 72 2.28 3.96 -2.79
N LYS A 73 2.57 3.56 -4.04
CA LYS A 73 1.79 3.96 -5.22
C LYS A 73 0.36 3.42 -5.15
N VAL A 74 0.18 2.16 -4.75
CA VAL A 74 -1.14 1.55 -4.56
C VAL A 74 -1.97 2.31 -3.52
N LEU A 75 -1.36 2.64 -2.38
CA LEU A 75 -1.99 3.44 -1.32
C LEU A 75 -2.38 4.84 -1.79
N ASP A 76 -1.48 5.49 -2.54
CA ASP A 76 -1.70 6.83 -3.09
C ASP A 76 -2.86 6.84 -4.11
N LEU A 77 -2.94 5.81 -4.96
CA LEU A 77 -4.07 5.62 -5.88
C LEU A 77 -5.38 5.39 -5.11
N ARG A 78 -5.40 4.46 -4.16
CA ARG A 78 -6.57 4.15 -3.33
C ARG A 78 -7.12 5.38 -2.61
N ASN A 79 -6.24 6.17 -1.99
CA ASN A 79 -6.63 7.39 -1.28
C ASN A 79 -7.19 8.46 -2.22
N ALA A 80 -6.58 8.62 -3.40
CA ALA A 80 -7.10 9.52 -4.43
C ALA A 80 -8.49 9.08 -4.90
N VAL A 81 -8.67 7.78 -5.20
CA VAL A 81 -9.95 7.22 -5.64
C VAL A 81 -11.05 7.44 -4.61
N TRP A 82 -10.75 7.28 -3.32
CA TRP A 82 -11.73 7.53 -2.26
C TRP A 82 -12.24 8.98 -2.28
N GLY A 83 -11.31 9.94 -2.42
CA GLY A 83 -11.63 11.37 -2.38
C GLY A 83 -12.22 11.94 -3.68
N THR A 84 -11.78 11.48 -4.84
CA THR A 84 -12.01 12.20 -6.11
C THR A 84 -12.59 11.39 -7.26
N CYS A 85 -12.60 10.05 -7.19
CA CYS A 85 -13.20 9.23 -8.26
C CYS A 85 -14.71 9.05 -8.09
N PHE A 86 -15.45 9.26 -9.18
CA PHE A 86 -16.84 8.83 -9.32
C PHE A 86 -17.02 8.07 -10.63
N ASP A 87 -17.57 6.86 -10.57
CA ASP A 87 -17.72 5.93 -11.71
C ASP A 87 -19.17 5.42 -11.89
N TYR A 88 -20.11 5.87 -11.05
CA TYR A 88 -21.53 5.55 -11.15
C TYR A 88 -22.40 6.80 -11.36
N PHE A 89 -23.44 6.62 -12.18
CA PHE A 89 -24.48 7.61 -12.42
C PHE A 89 -25.84 7.13 -11.91
N GLY A 90 -26.29 7.72 -10.80
CA GLY A 90 -27.61 7.48 -10.25
C GLY A 90 -28.70 8.31 -10.92
N GLU A 91 -29.95 7.91 -10.70
CA GLU A 91 -31.11 8.72 -11.09
C GLU A 91 -30.99 10.14 -10.52
N ARG A 92 -31.38 11.14 -11.32
CA ARG A 92 -31.30 12.59 -11.00
C ARG A 92 -29.89 13.19 -10.93
N GLY A 93 -28.90 12.57 -11.58
CA GLY A 93 -27.57 13.17 -11.71
C GLY A 93 -26.65 12.95 -10.51
N ARG A 94 -27.03 12.07 -9.58
CA ARG A 94 -26.20 11.76 -8.41
C ARG A 94 -24.95 11.02 -8.86
N LEU A 95 -23.82 11.63 -8.56
CA LEU A 95 -22.51 10.99 -8.67
C LEU A 95 -22.29 10.06 -7.49
N GLY A 96 -21.74 8.89 -7.78
CA GLY A 96 -21.40 7.93 -6.75
C GLY A 96 -20.28 7.03 -7.21
N LYS A 97 -19.89 6.13 -6.31
CA LYS A 97 -19.05 4.99 -6.64
C LYS A 97 -19.95 3.79 -6.90
N SER A 98 -19.67 3.04 -7.96
CA SER A 98 -20.39 1.82 -8.28
C SER A 98 -20.13 0.76 -7.21
N MET A 99 -21.04 -0.19 -7.06
CA MET A 99 -20.80 -1.35 -6.19
C MET A 99 -19.57 -2.14 -6.63
N ASP A 100 -19.27 -2.17 -7.92
CA ASP A 100 -18.10 -2.86 -8.46
C ASP A 100 -16.81 -2.15 -8.03
N LEU A 101 -16.73 -0.81 -8.14
CA LEU A 101 -15.57 -0.05 -7.64
C LEU A 101 -15.38 -0.20 -6.13
N LEU A 102 -16.48 -0.24 -5.36
CA LEU A 102 -16.38 -0.47 -3.92
C LEU A 102 -15.87 -1.88 -3.60
N ARG A 103 -16.26 -2.90 -4.37
CA ARG A 103 -15.73 -4.26 -4.22
C ARG A 103 -14.25 -4.35 -4.59
N MET A 104 -13.87 -3.79 -5.73
CA MET A 104 -12.47 -3.76 -6.15
C MET A 104 -11.60 -2.99 -5.14
N ALA A 105 -12.12 -1.90 -4.56
CA ALA A 105 -11.42 -1.19 -3.50
C ALA A 105 -11.22 -2.07 -2.24
N GLN A 106 -12.22 -2.87 -1.89
CA GLN A 106 -12.08 -3.84 -0.79
C GLN A 106 -11.04 -4.92 -1.11
N ASP A 107 -11.04 -5.46 -2.33
CA ASP A 107 -10.03 -6.43 -2.76
C ASP A 107 -8.61 -5.84 -2.61
N VAL A 108 -8.45 -4.55 -2.96
CA VAL A 108 -7.18 -3.83 -2.76
C VAL A 108 -6.82 -3.68 -1.28
N GLU A 109 -7.79 -3.41 -0.39
CA GLU A 109 -7.52 -3.39 1.06
C GLU A 109 -7.03 -4.75 1.56
N ASP A 110 -7.68 -5.83 1.13
CA ASP A 110 -7.33 -7.19 1.53
C ASP A 110 -5.90 -7.55 1.08
N VAL A 111 -5.47 -7.07 -0.09
CA VAL A 111 -4.06 -7.19 -0.54
C VAL A 111 -3.14 -6.30 0.30
N LEU A 112 -3.52 -5.05 0.57
CA LEU A 112 -2.72 -4.13 1.39
C LEU A 112 -2.49 -4.66 2.81
N ASP A 113 -3.44 -5.38 3.40
CA ASP A 113 -3.29 -6.01 4.71
C ASP A 113 -2.20 -7.11 4.74
N LYS A 114 -1.91 -7.71 3.58
CA LYS A 114 -0.78 -8.65 3.40
C LYS A 114 0.56 -7.92 3.27
N LEU A 115 0.54 -6.62 2.94
CA LEU A 115 1.73 -5.81 2.66
C LEU A 115 2.11 -4.88 3.82
N VAL A 116 1.13 -4.41 4.59
CA VAL A 116 1.28 -3.39 5.63
C VAL A 116 1.03 -4.00 7.01
N ILE A 117 1.91 -3.69 7.96
CA ILE A 117 1.81 -4.12 9.37
C ILE A 117 1.03 -3.09 10.18
N ARG A 118 1.32 -1.80 9.97
CA ARG A 118 0.71 -0.70 10.75
C ARG A 118 0.80 0.62 9.99
N TYR A 119 -0.25 1.42 10.12
CA TYR A 119 -0.21 2.86 9.87
C TYR A 119 0.11 3.53 11.18
N LEU A 120 1.28 4.18 11.30
CA LEU A 120 1.55 5.03 12.44
C LEU A 120 1.08 6.45 12.10
N PRO A 121 0.04 6.99 12.78
CA PRO A 121 -0.24 8.41 12.72
C PRO A 121 0.99 9.18 13.24
N HIS A 122 1.19 10.40 12.75
CA HIS A 122 2.43 11.15 12.98
C HIS A 122 2.76 11.32 14.47
N GLU A 123 1.74 11.49 15.31
CA GLU A 123 1.85 11.64 16.76
C GLU A 123 2.34 10.33 17.43
N GLU A 124 1.80 9.17 17.06
CA GLU A 124 2.29 7.87 17.57
C GLU A 124 3.71 7.53 17.07
N LEU A 125 4.12 8.11 15.94
CA LEU A 125 5.50 7.97 15.46
C LEU A 125 6.49 8.70 16.36
N GLU A 126 6.19 9.96 16.72
CA GLU A 126 7.04 10.75 17.60
C GLU A 126 7.13 10.11 18.98
N GLU A 127 6.04 9.55 19.49
CA GLU A 127 6.02 8.78 20.74
C GLU A 127 6.85 7.50 20.63
N ALA A 128 6.65 6.70 19.56
CA ALA A 128 7.42 5.46 19.37
C ALA A 128 8.92 5.72 19.13
N GLU A 129 9.28 6.79 18.41
CA GLU A 129 10.68 7.19 18.21
C GLU A 129 11.30 7.74 19.50
N ALA A 130 10.54 8.50 20.31
CA ALA A 130 10.98 8.97 21.62
C ALA A 130 11.20 7.80 22.59
N ASP A 131 10.29 6.82 22.59
CA ASP A 131 10.39 5.62 23.41
C ASP A 131 11.58 4.74 22.98
N TRP A 132 11.76 4.52 21.66
CA TRP A 132 12.94 3.82 21.14
C TRP A 132 14.26 4.56 21.45
N ALA A 133 14.27 5.89 21.35
CA ALA A 133 15.43 6.72 21.69
C ALA A 133 15.72 6.72 23.21
N HIS A 134 14.70 6.52 24.04
CA HIS A 134 14.86 6.35 25.48
C HIS A 134 15.38 4.95 25.82
N GLU A 135 14.78 3.91 25.26
CA GLU A 135 15.15 2.51 25.52
C GLU A 135 16.55 2.17 24.99
N SER A 136 16.94 2.70 23.83
CA SER A 136 18.28 2.50 23.25
C SER A 136 19.43 3.08 24.08
N GLN A 137 19.14 3.93 25.07
CA GLN A 137 20.14 4.40 26.06
C GLN A 137 20.48 3.34 27.11
N PHE A 138 19.61 2.35 27.30
CA PHE A 138 19.79 1.26 28.27
C PHE A 138 20.42 0.01 27.65
N TYR A 139 20.50 -0.05 26.31
CA TYR A 139 21.24 -1.11 25.61
C TYR A 139 22.67 -0.67 25.33
N PRO A 140 23.68 -1.48 25.69
CA PRO A 140 25.07 -1.16 25.37
C PRO A 140 25.24 -1.11 23.84
N LYS A 141 25.81 -0.02 23.33
CA LYS A 141 26.23 0.08 21.93
C LYS A 141 27.23 -1.04 21.65
N ILE A 142 26.84 -2.00 20.83
CA ILE A 142 27.74 -3.05 20.35
C ILE A 142 28.69 -2.36 19.36
N GLU A 143 29.90 -2.05 19.80
CA GLU A 143 30.98 -1.63 18.91
C GLU A 143 31.45 -2.86 18.12
N GLY A 144 31.15 -2.84 16.82
CA GLY A 144 31.76 -3.72 15.82
C GLY A 144 30.97 -4.99 15.51
N ASP A 145 30.01 -4.89 14.58
CA ASP A 145 30.01 -5.64 13.31
C ASP A 145 28.84 -5.14 12.43
N ASN A 146 28.95 -5.32 11.11
CA ASN A 146 27.99 -4.84 10.09
C ASN A 146 26.49 -4.97 10.51
N PRO A 147 25.67 -3.91 10.37
CA PRO A 147 24.29 -3.91 10.88
C PRO A 147 23.27 -4.73 10.06
N ASN A 148 23.67 -5.43 9.00
CA ASN A 148 22.74 -6.12 8.08
C ASN A 148 22.83 -7.65 8.10
N ILE A 149 23.38 -8.28 9.13
CA ILE A 149 23.37 -9.74 9.25
C ILE A 149 22.92 -10.13 10.65
N ILE A 150 21.71 -10.65 10.77
CA ILE A 150 21.29 -11.40 11.97
C ILE A 150 22.01 -12.75 11.93
N PRO A 151 22.81 -13.12 12.94
CA PRO A 151 23.40 -14.45 13.01
C PRO A 151 22.32 -15.52 13.14
N ARG A 152 22.44 -16.53 12.28
CA ARG A 152 21.62 -17.74 12.25
C ARG A 152 21.85 -18.52 13.54
N ASP A 153 20.81 -18.75 14.34
CA ASP A 153 20.86 -19.70 15.47
C ASP A 153 20.83 -21.15 14.95
N ASP A 154 21.91 -21.55 14.27
CA ASP A 154 22.23 -22.96 14.08
C ASP A 154 22.96 -23.45 15.35
N LYS A 155 22.21 -23.86 16.38
CA LYS A 155 22.72 -24.77 17.41
C LYS A 155 22.02 -26.11 17.31
N GLY A 156 22.60 -26.97 16.46
CA GLY A 156 22.42 -28.41 16.55
C GLY A 156 22.85 -28.92 17.92
N PHE A 157 21.93 -29.57 18.63
CA PHE A 157 22.26 -30.44 19.74
C PHE A 157 22.63 -31.82 19.18
N GLY A 158 23.93 -32.00 18.93
CA GLY A 158 24.56 -33.31 18.92
C GLY A 158 25.23 -33.55 20.26
N ALA A 159 24.78 -34.55 21.02
CA ALA A 159 25.54 -35.14 22.11
C ALA A 159 25.35 -36.65 22.08
N SER A 160 26.42 -37.36 21.70
CA SER A 160 26.60 -38.79 21.92
C SER A 160 27.18 -39.02 23.31
N ALA A 161 26.62 -40.00 24.02
CA ALA A 161 27.30 -40.91 24.93
C ALA A 161 26.51 -42.22 24.96
#